data_AF-A0AAN6YQ15-F1
#
_entry.id   AF-A0AAN6YQ15-F1
#
_cell.length_a   1.000
_cell.length_b   1.000
_cell.length_c   1.000
_cell.angle_alpha   90.00
_cell.angle_beta   90.00
_cell.angle_gamma   90.00
#
_symmetry.space_group_name_H-M   'P 1'
#
loop_
_entity.id
_entity.type
_entity.pdbx_description
1 polymer ?
#
loop_
_entity_poly.entity_id
_entity_poly.type
_entity_poly.pdbx_seq_one_letter_code
_entity_poly.pdbx_strand_id
1 'polypeptide(L)'
;YSQLRPCGQGCFIISAGTTRDLLGSRLGCSISTLLSTRLPLNNCYCRSDLQSNAHVILSSCVNSRCQFNTNDISSAQAVYHDYCVSNGYAPGGQVAAKPTTSSNGGA
;
A
#
# COMPACT_ATOMS: atom_id res chain seq x y z
N TYR A 1 -1.78 -9.59 -0.41
CA TYR A 1 -3.17 -9.08 -0.41
C TYR A 1 -4.21 -10.21 -0.38
N SER A 2 -4.21 -11.13 -1.36
CA SER A 2 -5.15 -12.27 -1.42
C SER A 2 -5.11 -13.20 -0.20
N GLN A 3 -3.95 -13.30 0.46
CA GLN A 3 -3.75 -14.07 1.70
C GLN A 3 -4.40 -13.46 2.96
N LEU A 4 -4.88 -12.22 2.90
CA LEU A 4 -5.57 -11.58 4.03
C LEU A 4 -7.00 -12.09 4.14
N ARG A 5 -7.51 -12.20 5.37
CA ARG A 5 -8.93 -12.40 5.61
C ARG A 5 -9.74 -11.23 5.00
N PRO A 6 -11.02 -11.45 4.62
CA PRO A 6 -11.86 -10.40 4.05
C PRO A 6 -11.93 -9.11 4.90
N CYS A 7 -11.89 -9.24 6.23
CA CYS A 7 -11.88 -8.11 7.15
C CYS A 7 -10.63 -7.22 6.98
N GLY A 8 -9.46 -7.82 6.72
CA GLY A 8 -8.20 -7.13 6.47
C GLY A 8 -8.08 -6.62 5.03
N GLN A 9 -8.60 -7.38 4.05
CA GLN A 9 -8.70 -6.92 2.66
C GLN A 9 -9.49 -5.62 2.54
N GLY A 10 -10.58 -5.51 3.30
CA GLY A 10 -11.43 -4.33 3.40
C GLY A 10 -10.73 -3.08 3.95
N CYS A 11 -9.55 -3.21 4.55
CA CYS A 11 -8.75 -2.09 5.03
C CYS A 11 -7.87 -1.45 3.96
N PHE A 12 -7.64 -2.16 2.85
CA PHE A 12 -6.96 -1.62 1.68
C PHE A 12 -7.97 -1.08 0.68
N ILE A 13 -8.89 -1.95 0.23
CA ILE A 13 -9.91 -1.59 -0.75
C ILE A 13 -11.29 -1.96 -0.24
N ILE A 14 -12.27 -1.08 -0.46
CA ILE A 14 -13.68 -1.37 -0.25
C ILE A 14 -14.36 -1.34 -1.61
N SER A 15 -15.08 -2.42 -1.94
CA SER A 15 -15.88 -2.52 -3.15
C SER A 15 -17.34 -2.32 -2.78
N ALA A 16 -17.85 -1.10 -2.95
CA ALA A 16 -19.26 -0.74 -2.72
C ALA A 16 -19.80 -0.04 -3.99
N GLY A 17 -19.93 -0.80 -5.09
CA GLY A 17 -20.31 -0.28 -6.41
C GLY A 17 -19.17 0.42 -7.17
N THR A 18 -18.17 0.94 -6.46
CA THR A 18 -16.88 1.41 -7.00
C THR A 18 -15.76 0.91 -6.10
N THR A 19 -14.62 0.51 -6.68
CA THR A 19 -13.43 0.12 -5.91
C THR A 19 -12.77 1.38 -5.36
N ARG A 20 -12.80 1.55 -4.03
CA ARG A 20 -12.15 2.68 -3.35
C ARG A 20 -10.96 2.18 -2.55
N ASP A 21 -9.79 2.77 -2.79
CA ASP A 21 -8.60 2.55 -1.97
C ASP A 21 -8.71 3.37 -0.68
N LEU A 22 -9.04 2.68 0.42
CA LEU A 22 -9.20 3.29 1.73
C LEU A 22 -7.85 3.73 2.30
N LEU A 23 -6.82 2.89 2.15
CA LEU A 23 -5.49 3.19 2.67
C LEU A 23 -4.90 4.39 1.94
N GLY A 24 -4.94 4.36 0.60
CA GLY A 24 -4.47 5.46 -0.24
C GLY A 24 -5.21 6.77 0.07
N SER A 25 -6.50 6.70 0.37
CA SER A 25 -7.29 7.90 0.68
C SER A 25 -6.91 8.49 2.03
N ARG A 26 -6.66 7.63 3.03
CA ARG A 26 -6.22 8.06 4.36
C ARG A 26 -4.78 8.57 4.38
N LEU A 27 -3.94 8.07 3.48
CA LEU A 27 -2.58 8.58 3.25
C LEU A 27 -2.57 9.89 2.44
N GLY A 28 -3.71 10.33 1.91
CA GLY A 28 -3.78 11.49 1.02
C GLY A 28 -3.20 11.25 -0.38
N CYS A 29 -2.99 9.98 -0.74
CA CYS A 29 -2.43 9.56 -2.03
C CYS A 29 -3.49 9.26 -3.10
N SER A 30 -4.75 9.08 -2.70
CA SER A 30 -5.85 8.92 -3.65
C SER A 30 -6.19 10.25 -4.31
N ILE A 31 -6.01 10.33 -5.64
CA ILE A 31 -6.60 11.42 -6.43
C ILE A 31 -7.96 10.93 -6.91
N SER A 32 -9.00 11.25 -6.15
CA SER A 32 -10.38 11.04 -6.59
C SER A 32 -10.81 12.25 -7.40
N THR A 33 -10.68 12.22 -8.73
CA THR A 33 -11.41 13.16 -9.58
C THR A 33 -12.83 12.64 -9.80
N LEU A 34 -13.79 13.55 -10.02
CA LEU A 34 -15.22 13.26 -10.22
C LEU A 34 -15.53 12.23 -11.34
N LEU A 35 -14.53 11.87 -12.15
CA LEU A 35 -14.66 11.06 -13.35
C LEU A 35 -13.75 9.82 -13.38
N SER A 36 -12.83 9.64 -12.41
CA SER A 36 -11.93 8.48 -12.37
C SER A 36 -11.25 8.35 -11.00
N THR A 37 -11.34 7.18 -10.39
CA THR A 37 -10.46 6.81 -9.28
C THR A 37 -9.08 6.52 -9.86
N ARG A 38 -8.17 7.50 -9.85
CA ARG A 38 -6.77 7.19 -10.13
C ARG A 38 -6.23 6.45 -8.91
N LEU A 39 -5.93 5.16 -9.10
CA LEU A 39 -5.16 4.38 -8.13
C LEU A 39 -3.94 5.20 -7.69
N PRO A 40 -3.65 5.27 -6.38
CA PRO A 40 -2.52 6.04 -5.90
C PRO A 40 -1.25 5.55 -6.61
N LEU A 41 -0.51 6.48 -7.20
CA LEU A 41 0.79 6.17 -7.79
C LEU A 41 1.68 5.58 -6.68
N ASN A 42 2.42 4.52 -7.00
CA ASN A 42 3.29 3.82 -6.04
C ASN A 42 4.23 4.78 -5.31
N ASN A 43 4.64 5.86 -5.96
CA ASN A 43 5.51 6.88 -5.38
C ASN A 43 4.91 7.60 -4.16
N CYS A 44 3.60 7.83 -4.13
CA CYS A 44 2.92 8.39 -2.98
C CYS A 44 2.56 7.28 -1.99
N TYR A 45 1.97 6.19 -2.48
CA TYR A 45 1.48 5.10 -1.64
C TYR A 45 2.58 4.48 -0.78
N CYS A 46 3.79 4.38 -1.34
CA CYS A 46 4.95 3.76 -0.71
C CYS A 46 6.03 4.76 -0.28
N ARG A 47 5.72 6.06 -0.22
CA ARG A 47 6.67 7.08 0.23
C ARG A 47 7.15 6.76 1.63
N SER A 48 8.46 6.72 1.85
CA SER A 48 9.06 6.19 3.09
C SER A 48 8.57 6.91 4.36
N ASP A 49 8.27 8.20 4.28
CA ASP A 49 7.71 9.00 5.39
C ASP A 49 6.24 8.65 5.69
N LEU A 50 5.52 8.12 4.71
CA LEU A 50 4.12 7.72 4.84
C LEU A 50 3.95 6.26 5.28
N GLN A 51 4.99 5.42 5.14
CA GLN A 51 4.90 4.00 5.49
C GLN A 51 4.57 3.76 6.97
N SER A 52 5.13 4.56 7.88
CA SER A 52 4.78 4.50 9.31
C SER A 52 3.30 4.84 9.55
N ASN A 53 2.81 5.89 8.90
CA ASN A 53 1.40 6.26 8.96
C ASN A 53 0.50 5.17 8.38
N ALA A 54 0.92 4.52 7.28
CA ALA A 54 0.19 3.42 6.67
C ALA A 54 0.05 2.24 7.65
N HIS A 55 1.12 1.90 8.37
CA HIS A 55 1.07 0.85 9.40
C HIS A 55 0.10 1.18 10.54
N VAL A 56 0.07 2.44 11.01
CA VAL A 56 -0.88 2.88 12.04
C VAL A 56 -2.32 2.79 11.55
N ILE A 57 -2.59 3.26 10.33
CA ILE A 57 -3.91 3.20 9.70
C ILE A 57 -4.39 1.76 9.55
N LEU A 58 -3.52 0.87 9.03
CA LEU A 58 -3.84 -0.55 8.86
C LEU A 58 -4.10 -1.22 10.19
N SER A 59 -3.27 -0.96 11.21
CA SER A 59 -3.47 -1.49 12.56
C SER A 59 -4.82 -1.09 13.10
N SER A 60 -5.16 0.21 13.05
CA SER A 60 -6.43 0.72 13.54
C SER A 60 -7.63 0.11 12.80
N CYS A 61 -7.55 0.01 11.46
CA CYS A 61 -8.62 -0.55 10.65
C CYS A 61 -8.83 -2.05 10.93
N VAL A 62 -7.75 -2.83 10.92
CA VAL A 62 -7.81 -4.27 11.15
C VAL A 62 -8.25 -4.56 12.58
N ASN A 63 -7.77 -3.79 13.55
CA ASN A 63 -8.19 -3.93 14.94
C ASN A 63 -9.72 -3.77 15.08
N SER A 64 -10.30 -2.78 14.39
CA SER A 64 -11.75 -2.54 14.38
C SER A 64 -12.54 -3.61 13.60
N ARG A 65 -12.02 -4.09 12.46
CA ARG A 65 -12.76 -4.98 11.54
C ARG A 65 -12.52 -6.47 11.75
N CYS A 66 -11.38 -6.85 12.29
CA CYS A 66 -10.97 -8.23 12.51
C CYS A 66 -10.96 -8.60 14.01
N GLN A 67 -11.75 -7.90 14.83
CA GLN A 67 -11.96 -8.21 16.25
C GLN A 67 -10.65 -8.29 17.06
N PHE A 68 -9.76 -7.30 16.90
CA PHE A 68 -8.51 -7.20 17.66
C PHE A 68 -7.53 -8.38 17.45
N ASN A 69 -7.64 -9.11 16.33
CA ASN A 69 -6.70 -10.18 16.02
C ASN A 69 -5.34 -9.60 15.59
N THR A 70 -4.32 -9.77 16.43
CA THR A 70 -2.96 -9.27 16.20
C THR A 70 -2.28 -9.91 14.99
N ASN A 71 -2.59 -11.18 14.68
CA ASN A 71 -2.05 -11.85 13.49
C ASN A 71 -2.57 -11.21 12.21
N ASP A 72 -3.83 -10.79 12.19
CA ASP A 72 -4.41 -10.07 11.05
C ASP A 72 -3.77 -8.69 10.89
N ILE A 73 -3.43 -8.01 12.00
CA ILE A 73 -2.73 -6.72 11.98
C ILE A 73 -1.34 -6.89 11.35
N SER A 74 -0.55 -7.83 11.87
CA SER A 74 0.80 -8.10 11.35
C SER A 74 0.77 -8.55 9.89
N SER A 75 -0.19 -9.37 9.51
CA SER A 75 -0.36 -9.83 8.12
C SER A 75 -0.68 -8.66 7.19
N ALA A 76 -1.55 -7.73 7.61
CA ALA A 76 -1.88 -6.55 6.81
C ALA A 76 -0.67 -5.62 6.64
N GLN A 77 0.07 -5.36 7.73
CA GLN A 77 1.29 -4.55 7.65
C GLN A 77 2.35 -5.19 6.74
N ALA A 78 2.58 -6.50 6.87
CA ALA A 78 3.52 -7.23 6.01
C ALA A 78 3.13 -7.13 4.53
N VAL A 79 1.84 -7.30 4.19
CA VAL A 79 1.36 -7.15 2.81
C VAL A 79 1.65 -5.75 2.24
N TYR A 80 1.47 -4.70 3.04
CA TYR A 80 1.79 -3.33 2.61
C TYR A 80 3.30 -3.15 2.42
N HIS A 81 4.09 -3.62 3.38
CA HIS A 81 5.54 -3.57 3.33
C HIS A 81 6.09 -4.29 2.09
N ASP A 82 5.69 -5.54 1.89
CA ASP A 82 6.13 -6.37 0.77
C ASP A 82 5.75 -5.76 -0.57
N TYR A 83 4.56 -5.15 -0.66
CA TYR A 83 4.14 -4.42 -1.84
C TYR A 83 5.09 -3.26 -2.14
N CYS A 84 5.43 -2.45 -1.14
CA CYS A 84 6.30 -1.30 -1.31
C CYS A 84 7.74 -1.72 -1.64
N VAL A 85 8.29 -2.71 -0.94
CA VAL A 85 9.63 -3.26 -1.23
C VAL A 85 9.70 -3.85 -2.63
N SER A 86 8.71 -4.65 -3.04
CA SER A 86 8.65 -5.23 -4.39
C SER A 86 8.58 -4.16 -5.49
N ASN A 87 8.14 -2.95 -5.16
CA ASN A 87 8.08 -1.81 -6.07
C ASN A 87 9.29 -0.86 -5.93
N GLY A 88 10.30 -1.21 -5.13
CA GLY A 88 11.53 -0.44 -4.96
C GLY A 88 11.49 0.62 -3.85
N TYR A 89 10.52 0.55 -2.95
CA TYR A 89 10.30 1.52 -1.86
C TYR A 89 10.55 0.89 -0.49
N ALA A 90 11.82 0.72 -0.11
CA ALA A 90 12.17 0.17 1.20
C ALA A 90 11.96 1.20 2.34
N PRO A 91 11.51 0.77 3.54
CA PRO A 91 11.44 1.64 4.71
C PRO A 91 12.84 2.01 5.19
N GLY A 92 13.13 3.31 5.32
CA GLY A 92 14.42 3.80 5.86
C GLY A 92 15.17 4.80 4.99
N GLY A 93 14.59 5.19 3.85
CA GLY A 93 15.19 6.18 2.97
C GLY A 93 16.27 5.60 2.06
N GLN A 94 16.25 6.12 0.83
CA GLN A 94 17.12 5.83 -0.31
C GLN A 94 16.74 4.62 -1.16
N VAL A 95 16.00 4.96 -2.21
CA VAL A 95 15.92 4.33 -3.53
C VAL A 95 17.14 3.48 -3.88
N ALA A 96 16.92 2.18 -4.09
CA ALA A 96 17.62 1.48 -5.16
C ALA A 96 16.62 1.38 -6.32
N ALA A 97 16.69 2.32 -7.26
CA ALA A 97 16.06 2.13 -8.55
C ALA A 97 16.55 0.79 -9.11
N LYS A 98 15.62 -0.06 -9.56
CA LYS A 98 15.96 -1.27 -10.30
C LYS A 98 16.93 -0.88 -11.44
N PRO A 99 18.07 -1.56 -11.65
CA PRO A 99 18.88 -1.27 -12.82
C PRO A 99 18.06 -1.62 -14.05
N THR A 100 17.72 -0.61 -14.86
CA THR A 100 17.28 -0.85 -16.23
C THR A 100 18.53 -1.25 -17.02
N THR A 101 18.61 -2.51 -17.42
CA THR A 101 19.64 -2.99 -18.34
C THR A 101 19.47 -2.28 -19.68
N SER A 102 20.21 -1.18 -19.89
CA SER A 102 20.46 -0.64 -21.22
C SER A 102 21.74 -1.27 -21.73
N SER A 103 21.61 -2.36 -22.50
CA SER A 103 22.71 -2.92 -23.27
C SER A 103 22.86 -2.13 -24.57
N ASN A 104 23.59 -1.02 -24.53
CA ASN A 104 24.20 -0.45 -25.74
C ASN A 104 25.71 -0.54 -25.60
N GLY A 105 26.25 -1.71 -25.93
CA GLY A 105 27.69 -1.93 -26.10
C GLY A 105 28.06 -1.75 -27.56
N GLY A 106 28.54 -0.56 -27.91
CA GLY A 106 29.30 -0.31 -29.13
C GLY A 106 30.77 -0.12 -28.76
N ALA A 107 31.63 -0.97 -29.31
CA ALA A 107 33.06 -0.76 -29.48
C ALA A 107 33.48 -1.51 -30.75
#